data_AF-A0A962MEL6-F1
#
_entry.id   AF-A0A962MEL6-F1
#
_cell.length_a   1.000
_cell.length_b   1.000
_cell.length_c   1.000
_cell.angle_alpha   90.00
_cell.angle_beta   90.00
_cell.angle_gamma   90.00
#
_symmetry.space_group_name_H-M   'P 1'
#
loop_
_entity.id
_entity.type
_entity.pdbx_description
1 polymer ?
#
loop_
_entity_poly.entity_id
_entity_poly.type
_entity_poly.pdbx_seq_one_letter_code
_entity_poly.pdbx_strand_id
1 'polypeptide(L)'
;VYRDMLKVSGNLQEVMLGYSDSCKDGGILASSWSLYKAQQIVVGLAARHGVQCRLFHGRGGTVGRGGGPTHESILAQPPGTVHGEIKFTEQGEVLSFRYHHPETAVYEVTMGVTGLLKASLGLLREPRQDAPAQRAVMEQLVATGEAEYRALTDHDPGLMPYFYEATPVREIGLLNIGSRPSHRKKTDLSKASVRAIPWIFGWAQARQPMPAWYGLGSALQQYLQAHPEQIEVLRAMYADWPYFRALVSNCEMSLAKAEMHIAREYAELCSDSAVRERIFGAVQQEYSRTCESLLQVLNSDQLLHDNPQLAFTLARRNPYLDPINHIQIVLLRRLRQDQAERATDAETPSPWLDPLLRTINAIANGIRNTG
;
A
#
# COMPACT_ATOMS: atom_id res chain seq x y z
N VAL A 1 -14.57 10.69 34.90
CA VAL A 1 -15.29 9.60 34.21
C VAL A 1 -14.37 8.76 33.32
N TYR A 2 -13.99 9.17 32.10
CA TYR A 2 -13.18 8.29 31.22
C TYR A 2 -11.82 7.91 31.83
N ARG A 3 -11.14 8.87 32.47
CA ARG A 3 -9.88 8.60 33.18
C ARG A 3 -10.04 7.59 34.33
N ASP A 4 -11.18 7.61 35.01
CA ASP A 4 -11.44 6.69 36.11
C ASP A 4 -11.73 5.28 35.56
N MET A 5 -12.45 5.19 34.44
CA MET A 5 -12.65 3.95 33.68
C MET A 5 -11.31 3.35 33.23
N LEU A 6 -10.41 4.16 32.66
CA LEU A 6 -9.09 3.70 32.27
C LEU A 6 -8.30 3.16 33.46
N LYS A 7 -8.28 3.87 34.59
CA LYS A 7 -7.57 3.43 35.80
C LYS A 7 -8.04 2.07 36.31
N VAL A 8 -9.36 1.83 36.35
CA VAL A 8 -9.89 0.53 36.77
C VAL A 8 -9.66 -0.58 35.73
N SER A 9 -9.40 -0.22 34.47
CA SER A 9 -9.06 -1.14 33.36
C SER A 9 -7.56 -1.25 33.09
N GLY A 10 -6.70 -1.04 34.09
CA GLY A 10 -5.24 -1.20 33.96
C GLY A 10 -4.49 0.02 33.42
N ASN A 11 -5.17 1.16 33.30
CA ASN A 11 -4.63 2.45 32.86
C ASN A 11 -3.93 2.41 31.48
N LEU A 12 -4.45 1.56 30.59
CA LEU A 12 -3.97 1.35 29.23
C LEU A 12 -5.00 1.85 28.22
N GLN A 13 -4.56 2.72 27.32
CA GLN A 13 -5.31 3.14 26.15
C GLN A 13 -4.77 2.41 24.91
N GLU A 14 -5.65 1.72 24.20
CA GLU A 14 -5.34 1.23 22.85
C GLU A 14 -5.79 2.24 21.79
N VAL A 15 -4.93 2.49 20.79
CA VAL A 15 -5.24 3.36 19.63
C VAL A 15 -4.95 2.61 18.35
N MET A 16 -5.97 2.43 17.50
CA MET A 16 -5.84 1.74 16.22
C MET A 16 -5.38 2.68 15.11
N LEU A 17 -4.40 2.25 14.32
CA LEU A 17 -3.86 2.96 13.16
C LEU A 17 -4.40 2.36 11.86
N GLY A 18 -5.04 3.19 11.02
CA GLY A 18 -5.57 2.80 9.71
C GLY A 18 -4.66 3.22 8.55
N TYR A 19 -3.91 2.28 7.98
CA TYR A 19 -2.95 2.55 6.91
C TYR A 19 -3.62 2.67 5.54
N SER A 20 -4.35 1.64 5.10
CA SER A 20 -4.94 1.61 3.76
C SER A 20 -6.00 2.71 3.54
N ASP A 21 -6.77 3.07 4.56
CA ASP A 21 -7.75 4.17 4.45
C ASP A 21 -7.05 5.52 4.27
N SER A 22 -5.97 5.76 5.02
CA SER A 22 -5.14 6.98 4.89
C SER A 22 -4.43 7.02 3.53
N CYS A 23 -3.92 5.89 3.05
CA CYS A 23 -3.24 5.77 1.75
C CYS A 23 -4.21 6.02 0.59
N LYS A 24 -5.44 5.51 0.68
CA LYS A 24 -6.50 5.85 -0.29
C LYS A 24 -6.78 7.35 -0.32
N ASP A 25 -6.68 8.05 0.81
CA ASP A 25 -7.01 9.47 0.88
C ASP A 25 -5.90 10.35 0.27
N GLY A 26 -4.69 10.31 0.85
CA GLY A 26 -3.58 11.23 0.51
C GLY A 26 -2.37 10.58 -0.18
N GLY A 27 -2.44 9.30 -0.53
CA GLY A 27 -1.33 8.58 -1.14
C GLY A 27 -0.31 8.06 -0.12
N ILE A 28 0.68 7.29 -0.60
CA ILE A 28 1.63 6.58 0.27
C ILE A 28 2.50 7.52 1.12
N LEU A 29 2.96 8.64 0.55
CA LEU A 29 3.80 9.62 1.24
C LEU A 29 3.08 10.29 2.41
N ALA A 30 1.92 10.91 2.12
CA ALA A 30 1.14 11.61 3.14
C ALA A 30 0.64 10.67 4.22
N SER A 31 0.14 9.49 3.83
CA SER A 31 -0.40 8.52 4.78
C SER A 31 0.67 7.95 5.70
N SER A 32 1.82 7.53 5.15
CA SER A 32 2.93 6.99 5.92
C SER A 32 3.48 8.03 6.90
N TRP A 33 3.70 9.26 6.43
CA TRP A 33 4.29 10.31 7.27
C TRP A 33 3.32 10.83 8.33
N SER A 34 2.05 11.00 7.98
CA SER A 34 1.02 11.40 8.94
C SER A 34 0.85 10.35 10.03
N LEU A 35 0.88 9.07 9.69
CA LEU A 35 0.84 7.99 10.68
C LEU A 35 2.10 7.96 11.55
N TYR A 36 3.27 8.21 10.98
CA TYR A 36 4.52 8.32 11.73
C TYR A 36 4.44 9.44 12.79
N LYS A 37 4.01 10.65 12.38
CA LYS A 37 3.80 11.78 13.29
C LYS A 37 2.70 11.52 14.32
N ALA A 38 1.56 10.96 13.89
CA ALA A 38 0.43 10.68 14.77
C ALA A 38 0.80 9.73 15.92
N GLN A 39 1.61 8.71 15.64
CA GLN A 39 2.11 7.80 16.67
C GLN A 39 2.92 8.53 17.75
N GLN A 40 3.84 9.42 17.35
CA GLN A 40 4.62 10.23 18.30
C GLN A 40 3.73 11.16 19.13
N ILE A 41 2.74 11.79 18.50
CA ILE A 41 1.79 12.71 19.17
C ILE A 41 0.93 11.94 20.18
N VAL A 42 0.35 10.81 19.78
CA VAL A 42 -0.55 10.00 20.62
C VAL A 42 0.21 9.44 21.83
N VAL A 43 1.40 8.87 21.61
CA VAL A 43 2.22 8.33 22.70
C VAL A 43 2.70 9.43 23.64
N GLY A 44 3.16 10.57 23.10
CA GLY A 44 3.56 11.72 23.90
C GLY A 44 2.41 12.35 24.68
N LEU A 45 1.19 12.36 24.14
CA LEU A 45 0.00 12.80 24.86
C LEU A 45 -0.35 11.85 26.01
N ALA A 46 -0.35 10.54 25.76
CA ALA A 46 -0.63 9.54 26.80
C ALA A 46 0.39 9.63 27.95
N ALA A 47 1.68 9.78 27.63
CA ALA A 47 2.75 9.96 28.60
C ALA A 47 2.53 11.20 29.49
N ARG A 48 2.18 12.36 28.90
CA ARG A 48 1.85 13.59 29.65
C ARG A 48 0.67 13.43 30.60
N HIS A 49 -0.24 12.51 30.32
CA HIS A 49 -1.38 12.19 31.17
C HIS A 49 -1.15 10.98 32.10
N GLY A 50 0.06 10.39 32.11
CA GLY A 50 0.38 9.21 32.90
C GLY A 50 -0.48 7.99 32.53
N VAL A 51 -0.82 7.84 31.26
CA VAL A 51 -1.59 6.72 30.70
C VAL A 51 -0.67 5.90 29.82
N GLN A 52 -0.69 4.58 29.96
CA GLN A 52 0.02 3.69 29.03
C GLN A 52 -0.69 3.70 27.69
N CYS A 53 0.06 3.75 26.59
CA CYS A 53 -0.51 3.71 25.24
C CYS A 53 0.05 2.51 24.48
N ARG A 54 -0.84 1.68 23.95
CA ARG A 54 -0.51 0.61 23.00
C ARG A 54 -1.08 0.94 21.64
N LEU A 55 -0.22 0.97 20.64
CA LEU A 55 -0.61 1.16 19.24
C LEU A 55 -1.08 -0.18 18.65
N PHE A 56 -2.25 -0.16 18.02
CA PHE A 56 -2.79 -1.28 17.28
C PHE A 56 -2.69 -1.02 15.78
N HIS A 57 -1.76 -1.70 15.12
CA HIS A 57 -1.55 -1.57 13.68
C HIS A 57 -2.62 -2.34 12.90
N GLY A 58 -3.48 -1.62 12.20
CA GLY A 58 -4.53 -2.19 11.36
C GLY A 58 -4.02 -2.84 10.07
N ARG A 59 -4.96 -3.36 9.27
CA ARG A 59 -4.68 -3.85 7.91
C ARG A 59 -4.07 -2.74 7.06
N GLY A 60 -3.12 -3.10 6.18
CA GLY A 60 -2.53 -2.14 5.26
C GLY A 60 -1.15 -1.60 5.64
N GLY A 61 -0.73 -1.78 6.90
CA GLY A 61 0.58 -1.28 7.35
C GLY A 61 1.72 -2.19 6.94
N THR A 62 2.91 -1.61 6.82
CA THR A 62 4.18 -2.33 6.57
C THR A 62 4.33 -3.55 7.49
N VAL A 63 3.97 -3.38 8.78
CA VAL A 63 3.98 -4.41 9.84
C VAL A 63 2.98 -5.55 9.58
N GLY A 64 1.79 -5.27 9.03
CA GLY A 64 0.67 -6.21 8.95
C GLY A 64 0.41 -6.83 7.57
N ARG A 65 1.05 -6.35 6.51
CA ARG A 65 0.84 -6.88 5.14
C ARG A 65 1.94 -7.82 4.63
N GLY A 66 2.98 -8.05 5.42
CA GLY A 66 4.21 -8.65 4.89
C GLY A 66 4.83 -7.85 3.74
N GLY A 67 4.52 -6.54 3.66
CA GLY A 67 5.03 -5.56 2.69
C GLY A 67 6.55 -5.49 2.66
N GLY A 68 7.13 -5.67 3.84
CA GLY A 68 8.51 -6.05 4.02
C GLY A 68 8.61 -7.06 5.18
N PRO A 69 9.81 -7.53 5.50
CA PRO A 69 10.06 -8.37 6.66
C PRO A 69 9.50 -7.76 7.95
N THR A 70 8.83 -8.61 8.76
CA THR A 70 8.18 -8.22 10.02
C THR A 70 9.14 -7.47 10.94
N HIS A 71 10.39 -7.93 11.03
CA HIS A 71 11.44 -7.33 11.84
C HIS A 71 11.69 -5.85 11.49
N GLU A 72 11.94 -5.56 10.22
CA GLU A 72 12.26 -4.20 9.75
C GLU A 72 11.06 -3.27 9.88
N SER A 73 9.85 -3.77 9.63
CA SER A 73 8.63 -2.97 9.77
C SER A 73 8.39 -2.53 11.23
N ILE A 74 8.76 -3.36 12.20
CA ILE A 74 8.71 -2.99 13.62
C ILE A 74 9.81 -1.96 13.95
N LEU A 75 11.02 -2.13 13.42
CA LEU A 75 12.12 -1.17 13.59
C LEU A 75 11.84 0.19 12.96
N ALA A 76 11.01 0.24 11.92
CA ALA A 76 10.61 1.45 11.23
C ALA A 76 9.58 2.30 12.00
N GLN A 77 9.02 1.79 13.12
CA GLN A 77 8.14 2.59 13.96
C GLN A 77 8.90 3.76 14.59
N PRO A 78 8.22 4.87 14.90
CA PRO A 78 8.89 6.03 15.46
C PRO A 78 9.58 5.70 16.80
N PRO A 79 10.78 6.25 17.05
CA PRO A 79 11.48 6.05 18.32
C PRO A 79 10.60 6.36 19.53
N GLY A 80 10.58 5.48 20.52
CA GLY A 80 9.82 5.67 21.75
C GLY A 80 8.31 5.42 21.63
N THR A 81 7.86 4.64 20.64
CA THR A 81 6.42 4.32 20.48
C THR A 81 6.05 2.87 20.79
N VAL A 82 7.04 1.96 20.80
CA VAL A 82 6.81 0.50 20.85
C VAL A 82 6.86 -0.09 22.27
N HIS A 83 7.41 0.61 23.28
CA HIS A 83 7.30 0.33 24.74
C HIS A 83 7.16 -1.14 25.22
N GLY A 84 7.83 -2.10 24.59
CA GLY A 84 7.77 -3.52 24.97
C GLY A 84 6.49 -4.24 24.53
N GLU A 85 5.54 -3.56 23.88
CA GLU A 85 4.28 -4.13 23.43
C GLU A 85 3.96 -3.72 21.99
N ILE A 86 3.61 -4.70 21.15
CA ILE A 86 3.09 -4.43 19.81
C ILE A 86 1.84 -5.26 19.55
N LYS A 87 0.85 -4.64 18.92
CA LYS A 87 -0.37 -5.29 18.48
C LYS A 87 -0.58 -4.95 17.01
N PHE A 88 -0.70 -5.95 16.15
CA PHE A 88 -0.94 -5.73 14.73
C PHE A 88 -1.91 -6.76 14.17
N THR A 89 -2.56 -6.40 13.06
CA THR A 89 -3.48 -7.28 12.35
C THR A 89 -2.71 -8.13 11.36
N GLU A 90 -2.75 -9.45 11.53
CA GLU A 90 -2.33 -10.39 10.48
C GLU A 90 -3.41 -10.50 9.41
N GLN A 91 -3.00 -10.35 8.15
CA GLN A 91 -3.90 -10.42 7.00
C GLN A 91 -4.18 -11.88 6.60
N GLY A 92 -5.42 -12.16 6.17
CA GLY A 92 -5.82 -13.53 5.86
C GLY A 92 -4.99 -14.14 4.72
N GLU A 93 -4.62 -13.31 3.75
CA GLU A 93 -3.78 -13.66 2.61
C GLU A 93 -2.32 -14.04 2.97
N VAL A 94 -1.84 -13.70 4.18
CA VAL A 94 -0.47 -14.05 4.61
C VAL A 94 -0.42 -15.21 5.61
N LEU A 95 -1.56 -15.58 6.22
CA LEU A 95 -1.60 -16.60 7.29
C LEU A 95 -1.02 -17.95 6.86
N SER A 96 -1.38 -18.44 5.67
CA SER A 96 -0.87 -19.72 5.17
C SER A 96 0.63 -19.69 4.89
N PHE A 97 1.16 -18.55 4.43
CA PHE A 97 2.59 -18.41 4.17
C PHE A 97 3.42 -18.29 5.46
N ARG A 98 2.86 -17.66 6.50
CA ARG A 98 3.56 -17.37 7.75
C ARG A 98 3.44 -18.47 8.80
N TYR A 99 2.27 -19.10 8.91
CA TYR A 99 1.92 -19.91 10.08
C TYR A 99 1.44 -21.33 9.75
N HIS A 100 1.46 -21.74 8.47
CA HIS A 100 1.00 -23.09 8.10
C HIS A 100 1.99 -24.18 8.53
N HIS A 101 3.29 -23.90 8.48
CA HIS A 101 4.32 -24.83 8.94
C HIS A 101 4.96 -24.32 10.25
N PRO A 102 5.32 -25.22 11.18
CA PRO A 102 5.99 -24.84 12.43
C PRO A 102 7.27 -24.02 12.20
N GLU A 103 8.07 -24.35 11.18
CA GLU A 103 9.33 -23.68 10.87
C GLU A 103 9.10 -22.22 10.46
N THR A 104 8.13 -22.00 9.57
CA THR A 104 7.73 -20.64 9.15
C THR A 104 7.12 -19.85 10.29
N ALA A 105 6.34 -20.51 11.16
CA ALA A 105 5.72 -19.86 12.31
C ALA A 105 6.76 -19.41 13.33
N VAL A 106 7.72 -20.29 13.64
CA VAL A 106 8.85 -19.97 14.53
C VAL A 106 9.68 -18.83 13.95
N TYR A 107 9.97 -18.85 12.65
CA TYR A 107 10.69 -17.75 12.00
C TYR A 107 9.94 -16.42 12.15
N GLU A 108 8.66 -16.37 11.80
CA GLU A 108 7.87 -15.13 11.86
C GLU A 108 7.69 -14.61 13.28
N VAL A 109 7.43 -15.49 14.26
CA VAL A 109 7.39 -15.10 15.67
C VAL A 109 8.77 -14.59 16.14
N THR A 110 9.86 -15.23 15.71
CA THR A 110 11.22 -14.79 16.03
C THR A 110 11.50 -13.40 15.45
N MET A 111 11.10 -13.13 14.21
CA MET A 111 11.25 -11.81 13.59
C MET A 111 10.42 -10.75 14.34
N GLY A 112 9.20 -11.09 14.75
CA GLY A 112 8.35 -10.23 15.58
C GLY A 112 8.97 -9.91 16.94
N VAL A 113 9.38 -10.94 17.69
CA VAL A 113 9.98 -10.78 19.04
C VAL A 113 11.29 -10.01 18.97
N THR A 114 12.19 -10.35 18.06
CA THR A 114 13.48 -9.65 17.93
C THR A 114 13.30 -8.20 17.47
N GLY A 115 12.32 -7.94 16.59
CA GLY A 115 11.96 -6.59 16.17
C GLY A 115 11.42 -5.77 17.34
N LEU A 116 10.51 -6.36 18.11
CA LEU A 116 9.92 -5.76 19.31
C LEU A 116 10.99 -5.37 20.34
N LEU A 117 11.91 -6.28 20.64
CA LEU A 117 13.00 -6.04 21.60
C LEU A 117 13.88 -4.86 21.17
N LYS A 118 14.28 -4.83 19.89
CA LYS A 118 15.12 -3.74 19.36
C LYS A 118 14.37 -2.40 19.29
N ALA A 119 13.11 -2.39 18.84
CA ALA A 119 12.29 -1.18 18.80
C ALA A 119 11.96 -0.63 20.20
N SER A 120 12.01 -1.49 21.22
CA SER A 120 11.80 -1.13 22.62
C SER A 120 13.06 -0.66 23.36
N LEU A 121 14.19 -0.49 22.67
CA LEU A 121 15.42 0.06 23.27
C LEU A 121 15.21 1.43 23.94
N GLY A 122 14.20 2.18 23.52
CA GLY A 122 13.76 3.43 24.15
C GLY A 122 13.35 3.31 25.62
N LEU A 123 13.06 2.09 26.11
CA LEU A 123 12.79 1.85 27.53
C LEU A 123 14.07 1.83 28.40
N LEU A 124 15.24 1.58 27.78
CA LEU A 124 16.51 1.45 28.48
C LEU A 124 17.40 2.68 28.33
N ARG A 125 17.20 3.46 27.25
CA ARG A 125 17.96 4.66 26.94
C ARG A 125 17.08 5.66 26.19
N GLU A 126 17.44 6.93 26.27
CA GLU A 126 16.77 7.98 25.49
C GLU A 126 16.72 7.61 23.99
N PRO A 127 15.53 7.62 23.37
CA PRO A 127 15.39 7.33 21.96
C PRO A 127 16.15 8.37 21.12
N ARG A 128 16.92 7.92 20.13
CA ARG A 128 17.50 8.82 19.13
C ARG A 128 16.36 9.49 18.37
N GLN A 129 16.21 10.79 18.52
CA GLN A 129 15.23 11.56 17.77
C GLN A 129 15.65 11.67 16.30
N ASP A 130 14.68 11.78 15.40
CA ASP A 130 14.96 12.00 13.98
C ASP A 130 15.64 13.36 13.80
N ALA A 131 16.61 13.44 12.90
CA ALA A 131 17.30 14.70 12.65
C ALA A 131 16.33 15.75 12.06
N PRO A 132 16.33 17.01 12.55
CA PRO A 132 15.46 18.05 12.03
C PRO A 132 15.58 18.25 10.51
N ALA A 133 16.78 18.10 9.96
CA ALA A 133 17.02 18.16 8.52
C ALA A 133 16.27 17.05 7.75
N GLN A 134 16.36 15.80 8.21
CA GLN A 134 15.66 14.67 7.57
C GLN A 134 14.14 14.84 7.60
N ARG A 135 13.61 15.38 8.72
CA ARG A 135 12.19 15.73 8.83
C ARG A 135 11.78 16.81 7.83
N ALA A 136 12.59 17.87 7.70
CA ALA A 136 12.30 18.96 6.77
C ALA A 136 12.25 18.46 5.31
N VAL A 137 13.20 17.59 4.92
CA VAL A 137 13.16 16.92 3.61
C VAL A 137 11.88 16.10 3.45
N MET A 138 11.53 15.28 4.45
CA MET A 138 10.33 14.46 4.39
C MET A 138 9.04 15.29 4.27
N GLU A 139 8.92 16.41 4.99
CA GLU A 139 7.75 17.30 4.88
C GLU A 139 7.62 17.89 3.47
N GLN A 140 8.73 18.26 2.82
CA GLN A 140 8.70 18.75 1.43
C GLN A 140 8.28 17.65 0.45
N LEU A 141 8.86 16.44 0.57
CA LEU A 141 8.48 15.30 -0.27
C LEU A 141 6.99 14.96 -0.11
N VAL A 142 6.47 15.00 1.12
CA VAL A 142 5.05 14.73 1.41
C VAL A 142 4.15 15.79 0.79
N ALA A 143 4.49 17.07 0.91
CA ALA A 143 3.69 18.15 0.35
C ALA A 143 3.52 18.01 -1.17
N THR A 144 4.62 17.79 -1.90
CA THR A 144 4.57 17.56 -3.34
C THR A 144 3.87 16.26 -3.68
N GLY A 145 4.21 15.15 -3.02
CA GLY A 145 3.65 13.84 -3.33
C GLY A 145 2.14 13.75 -3.08
N GLU A 146 1.65 14.39 -2.01
CA GLU A 146 0.21 14.48 -1.74
C GLU A 146 -0.50 15.31 -2.81
N ALA A 147 0.07 16.46 -3.19
CA ALA A 147 -0.51 17.33 -4.20
C ALA A 147 -0.66 16.60 -5.55
N GLU A 148 0.38 15.87 -5.98
CA GLU A 148 0.36 15.08 -7.21
C GLU A 148 -0.65 13.92 -7.13
N TYR A 149 -0.71 13.22 -5.99
CA TYR A 149 -1.70 12.16 -5.77
C TYR A 149 -3.13 12.70 -5.83
N ARG A 150 -3.42 13.84 -5.19
CA ARG A 150 -4.76 14.46 -5.19
C ARG A 150 -5.09 15.10 -6.54
N ALA A 151 -4.11 15.61 -7.28
CA ALA A 151 -4.31 16.09 -8.64
C ALA A 151 -4.89 14.99 -9.53
N LEU A 152 -4.36 13.76 -9.45
CA LEU A 152 -4.93 12.63 -10.18
C LEU A 152 -6.21 12.09 -9.53
N THR A 153 -6.27 12.00 -8.20
CA THR A 153 -7.35 11.24 -7.52
C THR A 153 -8.58 12.00 -7.10
N ASP A 154 -8.43 13.28 -6.79
CA ASP A 154 -9.51 14.14 -6.30
C ASP A 154 -9.92 15.18 -7.34
N HIS A 155 -8.96 15.71 -8.11
CA HIS A 155 -9.20 16.82 -9.04
C HIS A 155 -9.46 16.36 -10.48
N ASP A 156 -9.09 15.13 -10.84
CA ASP A 156 -9.32 14.60 -12.18
C ASP A 156 -10.69 13.89 -12.28
N PRO A 157 -11.67 14.43 -13.01
CA PRO A 157 -12.99 13.81 -13.13
C PRO A 157 -12.96 12.48 -13.90
N GLY A 158 -11.90 12.23 -14.67
CA GLY A 158 -11.74 11.01 -15.47
C GLY A 158 -11.26 9.80 -14.66
N LEU A 159 -10.68 10.00 -13.47
CA LEU A 159 -10.07 8.88 -12.75
C LEU A 159 -11.10 7.83 -12.32
N MET A 160 -12.22 8.23 -11.72
CA MET A 160 -13.19 7.25 -11.22
C MET A 160 -13.82 6.44 -12.36
N PRO A 161 -14.31 7.04 -13.46
CA PRO A 161 -14.75 6.29 -14.65
C PRO A 161 -13.69 5.31 -15.14
N TYR A 162 -12.44 5.79 -15.31
CA TYR A 162 -11.32 4.95 -15.71
C TYR A 162 -11.09 3.80 -14.72
N PHE A 163 -11.10 4.04 -13.41
CA PHE A 163 -10.89 3.02 -12.40
C PHE A 163 -11.93 1.89 -12.48
N TYR A 164 -13.21 2.20 -12.68
CA TYR A 164 -14.25 1.18 -12.80
C TYR A 164 -14.23 0.42 -14.12
N GLU A 165 -13.74 1.03 -15.19
CA GLU A 165 -13.67 0.38 -16.51
C GLU A 165 -12.34 -0.35 -16.71
N ALA A 166 -11.22 0.27 -16.41
CA ALA A 166 -9.88 -0.31 -16.59
C ALA A 166 -9.53 -1.37 -15.53
N THR A 167 -10.31 -1.54 -14.46
CA THR A 167 -10.02 -2.54 -13.41
C THR A 167 -11.22 -3.46 -13.14
N PRO A 168 -11.01 -4.66 -12.56
CA PRO A 168 -12.09 -5.57 -12.18
C PRO A 168 -12.73 -5.20 -10.82
N VAL A 169 -12.71 -3.93 -10.39
CA VAL A 169 -13.19 -3.53 -9.06
C VAL A 169 -14.68 -3.83 -8.83
N ARG A 170 -15.49 -3.78 -9.89
CA ARG A 170 -16.93 -4.11 -9.81
C ARG A 170 -17.10 -5.59 -9.49
N GLU A 171 -16.33 -6.42 -10.18
CA GLU A 171 -16.39 -7.88 -10.08
C GLU A 171 -15.72 -8.41 -8.81
N ILE A 172 -14.75 -7.69 -8.24
CA ILE A 172 -14.24 -7.96 -6.88
C ILE A 172 -15.36 -7.91 -5.84
N GLY A 173 -16.35 -7.02 -6.01
CA GLY A 173 -17.51 -6.95 -5.13
C GLY A 173 -18.44 -8.16 -5.19
N LEU A 174 -18.33 -8.99 -6.23
CA LEU A 174 -19.10 -10.22 -6.44
C LEU A 174 -18.42 -11.45 -5.82
N LEU A 175 -17.16 -11.32 -5.42
CA LEU A 175 -16.42 -12.40 -4.78
C LEU A 175 -16.87 -12.57 -3.33
N ASN A 176 -17.09 -13.82 -2.93
CA ASN A 176 -17.24 -14.23 -1.52
C ASN A 176 -15.91 -14.15 -0.73
N ILE A 177 -14.99 -13.25 -1.11
CA ILE A 177 -13.68 -13.06 -0.46
C ILE A 177 -13.79 -12.05 0.70
N GLY A 178 -14.79 -11.18 0.69
CA GLY A 178 -15.03 -10.21 1.77
C GLY A 178 -16.33 -10.49 2.52
N SER A 179 -16.29 -10.48 3.86
CA SER A 179 -17.51 -10.47 4.70
C SER A 179 -18.32 -9.17 4.59
N ARG A 180 -17.83 -8.19 3.80
CA ARG A 180 -18.36 -6.83 3.72
C ARG A 180 -18.45 -6.38 2.25
N PRO A 181 -19.48 -5.59 1.89
CA PRO A 181 -19.65 -5.07 0.54
C PRO A 181 -18.49 -4.14 0.14
N SER A 182 -18.16 -4.10 -1.16
CA SER A 182 -17.06 -3.31 -1.72
C SER A 182 -17.27 -1.78 -1.61
N HIS A 183 -18.52 -1.33 -1.58
CA HIS A 183 -18.89 0.07 -1.43
C HIS A 183 -19.55 0.35 -0.07
N ARG A 184 -19.47 1.61 0.38
CA ARG A 184 -20.33 2.11 1.46
C ARG A 184 -21.75 2.35 0.99
N LYS A 185 -21.94 2.85 -0.24
CA LYS A 185 -23.23 3.01 -0.93
C LYS A 185 -23.11 2.44 -2.36
N LYS A 186 -23.93 1.45 -2.71
CA LYS A 186 -23.81 0.70 -3.98
C LYS A 186 -23.94 1.56 -5.26
N THR A 187 -24.67 2.68 -5.19
CA THR A 187 -24.93 3.58 -6.33
C THR A 187 -23.91 4.72 -6.44
N ASP A 188 -23.06 4.91 -5.43
CA ASP A 188 -22.09 6.00 -5.39
C ASP A 188 -20.73 5.50 -5.89
N LEU A 189 -20.34 5.96 -7.07
CA LEU A 189 -19.08 5.62 -7.73
C LEU A 189 -17.94 6.58 -7.36
N SER A 190 -18.08 7.42 -6.35
CA SER A 190 -17.00 8.30 -5.89
C SER A 190 -15.89 7.54 -5.14
N LYS A 191 -14.69 8.12 -5.12
CA LYS A 191 -13.55 7.67 -4.29
C LYS A 191 -13.93 7.53 -2.80
N ALA A 192 -14.85 8.33 -2.29
CA ALA A 192 -15.32 8.28 -0.90
C ALA A 192 -16.16 7.02 -0.59
N SER A 193 -16.88 6.50 -1.59
CA SER A 193 -17.71 5.30 -1.44
C SER A 193 -16.91 4.00 -1.54
N VAL A 194 -15.85 3.98 -2.36
CA VAL A 194 -14.95 2.83 -2.50
C VAL A 194 -14.19 2.59 -1.20
N ARG A 195 -14.24 1.36 -0.68
CA ARG A 195 -13.46 0.98 0.50
C ARG A 195 -11.99 0.76 0.14
N ALA A 196 -11.10 0.90 1.12
CA ALA A 196 -9.65 0.80 0.90
C ALA A 196 -9.20 -0.55 0.29
N ILE A 197 -9.82 -1.67 0.67
CA ILE A 197 -9.48 -2.99 0.11
C ILE A 197 -9.79 -3.06 -1.40
N PRO A 198 -11.04 -2.83 -1.86
CA PRO A 198 -11.36 -2.75 -3.30
C PRO A 198 -10.53 -1.73 -4.06
N TRP A 199 -10.22 -0.59 -3.46
CA TRP A 199 -9.35 0.42 -4.07
C TRP A 199 -7.99 -0.17 -4.42
N ILE A 200 -7.27 -0.70 -3.42
CA ILE A 200 -5.91 -1.26 -3.62
C ILE A 200 -5.96 -2.50 -4.51
N PHE A 201 -6.95 -3.39 -4.32
CA PHE A 201 -7.06 -4.61 -5.10
C PHE A 201 -7.39 -4.35 -6.58
N GLY A 202 -8.25 -3.39 -6.90
CA GLY A 202 -8.58 -3.06 -8.28
C GLY A 202 -7.34 -2.64 -9.08
N TRP A 203 -6.57 -1.71 -8.52
CA TRP A 203 -5.30 -1.25 -9.10
C TRP A 203 -4.25 -2.37 -9.24
N ALA A 204 -4.14 -3.23 -8.23
CA ALA A 204 -3.23 -4.37 -8.24
C ALA A 204 -3.57 -5.41 -9.32
N GLN A 205 -4.86 -5.75 -9.47
CA GLN A 205 -5.32 -6.72 -10.48
C GLN A 205 -4.98 -6.25 -11.90
N ALA A 206 -5.14 -4.95 -12.16
CA ALA A 206 -4.79 -4.33 -13.44
C ALA A 206 -3.28 -4.08 -13.62
N ARG A 207 -2.41 -4.64 -12.73
CA ARG A 207 -0.94 -4.49 -12.75
C ARG A 207 -0.43 -3.05 -12.72
N GLN A 208 -1.22 -2.14 -12.16
CA GLN A 208 -0.86 -0.74 -11.92
C GLN A 208 -1.22 -0.36 -10.46
N PRO A 209 -0.52 -0.91 -9.44
CA PRO A 209 -0.77 -0.64 -8.03
C PRO A 209 -0.36 0.78 -7.60
N MET A 210 -0.83 1.80 -8.34
CA MET A 210 -0.46 3.20 -8.19
C MET A 210 -0.66 3.77 -6.77
N PRO A 211 -1.64 3.35 -5.95
CA PRO A 211 -1.77 3.91 -4.60
C PRO A 211 -0.52 3.73 -3.73
N ALA A 212 0.31 2.73 -4.02
CA ALA A 212 1.49 2.39 -3.23
C ALA A 212 2.77 3.16 -3.64
N TRP A 213 2.75 3.96 -4.71
CA TRP A 213 3.95 4.67 -5.18
C TRP A 213 3.68 6.01 -5.89
N TYR A 214 2.45 6.28 -6.34
CA TYR A 214 2.12 7.49 -7.08
C TYR A 214 2.34 8.75 -6.23
N GLY A 215 3.04 9.73 -6.82
CA GLY A 215 3.45 10.98 -6.18
C GLY A 215 4.89 10.94 -5.65
N LEU A 216 5.48 9.75 -5.44
CA LEU A 216 6.86 9.63 -4.96
C LEU A 216 7.88 10.08 -6.00
N GLY A 217 7.72 9.66 -7.26
CA GLY A 217 8.63 10.04 -8.33
C GLY A 217 8.62 11.55 -8.56
N SER A 218 7.43 12.14 -8.60
CA SER A 218 7.28 13.59 -8.70
C SER A 218 7.91 14.33 -7.52
N ALA A 219 7.67 13.87 -6.28
CA ALA A 219 8.28 14.46 -5.10
C ALA A 219 9.82 14.41 -5.12
N LEU A 220 10.40 13.24 -5.41
CA LEU A 220 11.85 13.07 -5.46
C LEU A 220 12.49 13.87 -6.60
N GLN A 221 11.90 13.80 -7.80
CA GLN A 221 12.42 14.52 -8.95
C GLN A 221 12.39 16.04 -8.74
N GLN A 222 11.28 16.60 -8.27
CA GLN A 222 11.18 18.04 -8.01
C GLN A 222 12.15 18.48 -6.90
N TYR A 223 12.28 17.68 -5.84
CA TYR A 223 13.21 17.96 -4.75
C TYR A 223 14.67 17.98 -5.23
N LEU A 224 15.07 16.99 -6.03
CA LEU A 224 16.42 16.92 -6.60
C LEU A 224 16.69 17.98 -7.66
N GLN A 225 15.68 18.42 -8.41
CA GLN A 225 15.81 19.55 -9.33
C GLN A 225 16.03 20.87 -8.59
N ALA A 226 15.34 21.08 -7.48
CA ALA A 226 15.50 22.27 -6.64
C ALA A 226 16.80 22.23 -5.82
N HIS A 227 17.26 21.03 -5.45
CA HIS A 227 18.42 20.81 -4.59
C HIS A 227 19.31 19.66 -5.07
N PRO A 228 20.06 19.83 -6.18
CA PRO A 228 20.86 18.75 -6.77
C PRO A 228 21.90 18.14 -5.82
N GLU A 229 22.40 18.93 -4.87
CA GLU A 229 23.38 18.51 -3.87
C GLU A 229 22.81 17.62 -2.76
N GLN A 230 21.47 17.54 -2.62
CA GLN A 230 20.81 16.83 -1.52
C GLN A 230 20.62 15.33 -1.79
N ILE A 231 21.12 14.80 -2.92
CA ILE A 231 21.06 13.36 -3.20
C ILE A 231 21.73 12.53 -2.10
N GLU A 232 22.84 13.03 -1.53
CA GLU A 232 23.55 12.38 -0.44
C GLU A 232 22.74 12.38 0.86
N VAL A 233 21.87 13.38 1.08
CA VAL A 233 20.95 13.40 2.22
C VAL A 233 19.87 12.33 2.07
N LEU A 234 19.32 12.14 0.87
CA LEU A 234 18.35 11.08 0.59
C LEU A 234 18.98 9.68 0.73
N ARG A 235 20.22 9.52 0.26
CA ARG A 235 21.02 8.30 0.45
C ARG A 235 21.26 8.01 1.94
N ALA A 236 21.64 9.02 2.71
CA ALA A 236 21.81 8.90 4.15
C ALA A 236 20.47 8.59 4.86
N MET A 237 19.35 9.18 4.42
CA MET A 237 18.02 8.83 4.93
C MET A 237 17.70 7.36 4.68
N TYR A 238 18.02 6.81 3.50
CA TYR A 238 17.83 5.39 3.21
C TYR A 238 18.76 4.49 4.04
N ALA A 239 20.00 4.91 4.24
CA ALA A 239 21.00 4.16 5.00
C ALA A 239 20.73 4.14 6.52
N ASP A 240 20.32 5.28 7.10
CA ASP A 240 20.35 5.48 8.55
C ASP A 240 18.97 5.68 9.18
N TRP A 241 17.92 5.94 8.39
CA TRP A 241 16.58 6.17 8.91
C TRP A 241 15.63 5.01 8.58
N PRO A 242 15.35 4.10 9.55
CA PRO A 242 14.52 2.92 9.32
C PRO A 242 13.14 3.21 8.72
N TYR A 243 12.55 4.35 9.09
CA TYR A 243 11.29 4.81 8.52
C TYR A 243 11.37 5.05 7.01
N PHE A 244 12.35 5.85 6.58
CA PHE A 244 12.51 6.20 5.16
C PHE A 244 12.91 4.98 4.33
N ARG A 245 13.79 4.12 4.87
CA ARG A 245 14.10 2.83 4.26
C ARG A 245 12.83 2.00 4.04
N ALA A 246 12.03 1.79 5.09
CA ALA A 246 10.82 1.00 4.97
C ALA A 246 9.84 1.60 3.95
N LEU A 247 9.64 2.91 3.94
CA LEU A 247 8.82 3.59 2.93
C LEU A 247 9.31 3.27 1.50
N VAL A 248 10.61 3.46 1.24
CA VAL A 248 11.22 3.18 -0.07
C VAL A 248 11.09 1.70 -0.45
N SER A 249 11.44 0.77 0.44
CA SER A 249 11.36 -0.67 0.16
C SER A 249 9.92 -1.13 -0.16
N ASN A 250 8.89 -0.55 0.49
CA ASN A 250 7.50 -0.86 0.15
C ASN A 250 7.11 -0.34 -1.23
N CYS A 251 7.56 0.87 -1.59
CA CYS A 251 7.38 1.42 -2.92
C CYS A 251 8.08 0.56 -3.98
N GLU A 252 9.35 0.18 -3.77
CA GLU A 252 10.10 -0.70 -4.67
C GLU A 252 9.40 -2.05 -4.88
N MET A 253 8.92 -2.68 -3.80
CA MET A 253 8.19 -3.94 -3.92
C MET A 253 6.91 -3.78 -4.76
N SER A 254 6.17 -2.68 -4.58
CA SER A 254 4.96 -2.44 -5.36
C SER A 254 5.26 -2.09 -6.82
N LEU A 255 6.35 -1.36 -7.09
CA LEU A 255 6.81 -1.04 -8.44
C LEU A 255 7.25 -2.32 -9.17
N ALA A 256 7.99 -3.20 -8.49
CA ALA A 256 8.42 -4.49 -9.04
C ALA A 256 7.26 -5.45 -9.38
N LYS A 257 6.05 -5.21 -8.86
CA LYS A 257 4.83 -5.98 -9.18
C LYS A 257 4.03 -5.36 -10.32
N ALA A 258 4.30 -4.10 -10.65
CA ALA A 258 3.61 -3.38 -11.70
C ALA A 258 4.12 -3.84 -13.07
N GLU A 259 3.21 -3.95 -14.03
CA GLU A 259 3.52 -4.35 -15.41
C GLU A 259 2.80 -3.38 -16.34
N MET A 260 3.47 -2.28 -16.71
CA MET A 260 2.85 -1.19 -17.47
C MET A 260 2.36 -1.65 -18.85
N HIS A 261 2.97 -2.68 -19.43
CA HIS A 261 2.54 -3.26 -20.70
C HIS A 261 1.17 -3.96 -20.56
N ILE A 262 0.98 -4.80 -19.54
CA ILE A 262 -0.33 -5.40 -19.22
C ILE A 262 -1.32 -4.32 -18.79
N ALA A 263 -0.90 -3.36 -17.96
CA ALA A 263 -1.77 -2.28 -17.49
C ALA A 263 -2.30 -1.43 -18.66
N ARG A 264 -1.54 -1.30 -19.76
CA ARG A 264 -2.02 -0.67 -21.00
C ARG A 264 -3.18 -1.43 -21.61
N GLU A 265 -3.13 -2.76 -21.67
CA GLU A 265 -4.23 -3.58 -22.19
C GLU A 265 -5.48 -3.52 -21.30
N TYR A 266 -5.30 -3.43 -19.98
CA TYR A 266 -6.41 -3.13 -19.07
C TYR A 266 -7.00 -1.74 -19.34
N ALA A 267 -6.16 -0.74 -19.58
CA ALA A 267 -6.60 0.61 -19.90
C ALA A 267 -7.46 0.65 -21.17
N GLU A 268 -7.22 -0.24 -22.15
CA GLU A 268 -8.06 -0.38 -23.36
C GLU A 268 -9.49 -0.85 -23.08
N LEU A 269 -9.79 -1.35 -21.88
CA LEU A 269 -11.17 -1.63 -21.46
C LEU A 269 -11.96 -0.34 -21.16
N CYS A 270 -11.28 0.78 -20.96
CA CYS A 270 -11.92 2.08 -20.83
C CYS A 270 -12.41 2.58 -22.19
N SER A 271 -13.70 2.88 -22.25
CA SER A 271 -14.42 3.24 -23.48
C SER A 271 -14.05 4.62 -24.01
N ASP A 272 -13.81 5.58 -23.12
CA ASP A 272 -13.37 6.94 -23.45
C ASP A 272 -11.85 6.96 -23.70
N SER A 273 -11.46 7.10 -24.96
CA SER A 273 -10.05 7.12 -25.36
C SER A 273 -9.30 8.33 -24.81
N ALA A 274 -9.93 9.50 -24.68
CA ALA A 274 -9.28 10.70 -24.15
C ALA A 274 -9.02 10.56 -22.65
N VAL A 275 -9.98 10.02 -21.90
CA VAL A 275 -9.79 9.69 -20.48
C VAL A 275 -8.72 8.61 -20.33
N ARG A 276 -8.77 7.55 -21.12
CA ARG A 276 -7.77 6.47 -21.11
C ARG A 276 -6.35 6.99 -21.31
N GLU A 277 -6.08 7.70 -22.41
CA GLU A 277 -4.73 8.17 -22.72
C GLU A 277 -4.20 9.11 -21.63
N ARG A 278 -5.06 9.97 -21.10
CA ARG A 278 -4.68 10.95 -20.09
C ARG A 278 -4.38 10.32 -18.73
N ILE A 279 -5.28 9.48 -18.22
CA ILE A 279 -5.12 8.83 -16.91
C ILE A 279 -4.00 7.79 -16.95
N PHE A 280 -4.02 6.88 -17.93
CA PHE A 280 -2.96 5.88 -18.06
C PHE A 280 -1.60 6.53 -18.35
N GLY A 281 -1.58 7.56 -19.19
CA GLY A 281 -0.37 8.33 -19.47
C GLY A 281 0.23 8.95 -18.21
N ALA A 282 -0.59 9.55 -17.34
CA ALA A 282 -0.13 10.09 -16.06
C ALA A 282 0.45 8.99 -15.14
N VAL A 283 -0.24 7.85 -15.02
CA VAL A 283 0.23 6.69 -14.24
C VAL A 283 1.54 6.13 -14.79
N GLN A 284 1.67 5.98 -16.10
CA GLN A 284 2.87 5.45 -16.74
C GLN A 284 4.06 6.40 -16.60
N GLN A 285 3.84 7.71 -16.75
CA GLN A 285 4.88 8.72 -16.57
C GLN A 285 5.38 8.77 -15.12
N GLU A 286 4.46 8.73 -14.15
CA GLU A 286 4.82 8.71 -12.74
C GLU A 286 5.53 7.39 -12.37
N TYR A 287 5.14 6.26 -12.95
CA TYR A 287 5.83 4.98 -12.77
C TYR A 287 7.31 5.09 -13.20
N SER A 288 7.57 5.54 -14.43
CA SER A 288 8.93 5.70 -14.93
C SER A 288 9.74 6.69 -14.08
N ARG A 289 9.15 7.84 -13.75
CA ARG A 289 9.77 8.86 -12.90
C ARG A 289 10.13 8.31 -11.51
N THR A 290 9.25 7.51 -10.93
CA THR A 290 9.48 6.91 -9.61
C THR A 290 10.61 5.90 -9.67
N CYS A 291 10.62 5.02 -10.67
CA CYS A 291 11.72 4.06 -10.88
C CYS A 291 13.06 4.79 -11.04
N GLU A 292 13.15 5.77 -11.94
CA GLU A 292 14.39 6.53 -12.19
C GLU A 292 14.89 7.26 -10.93
N SER A 293 13.97 7.90 -10.20
CA SER A 293 14.34 8.66 -8.98
C SER A 293 14.79 7.73 -7.85
N LEU A 294 14.12 6.58 -7.67
CA LEU A 294 14.52 5.60 -6.67
C LEU A 294 15.88 4.99 -6.99
N LEU A 295 16.16 4.63 -8.24
CA LEU A 295 17.47 4.09 -8.63
C LEU A 295 18.61 5.07 -8.32
N GLN A 296 18.39 6.39 -8.49
CA GLN A 296 19.36 7.42 -8.09
C GLN A 296 19.58 7.49 -6.57
N VAL A 297 18.48 7.47 -5.80
CA VAL A 297 18.52 7.51 -4.32
C VAL A 297 19.17 6.25 -3.76
N LEU A 298 18.91 5.09 -4.35
CA LEU A 298 19.47 3.80 -3.94
C LEU A 298 20.90 3.59 -4.44
N ASN A 299 21.35 4.40 -5.40
CA ASN A 299 22.62 4.22 -6.09
C ASN A 299 22.75 2.79 -6.67
N SER A 300 21.71 2.35 -7.38
CA SER A 300 21.57 1.00 -7.94
C SER A 300 21.01 1.07 -9.35
N ASP A 301 21.28 0.05 -10.17
CA ASP A 301 20.74 -0.10 -11.52
C ASP A 301 19.42 -0.89 -11.57
N GLN A 302 19.03 -1.51 -10.45
CA GLN A 302 17.82 -2.34 -10.36
C GLN A 302 17.07 -2.11 -9.04
N LEU A 303 15.74 -2.18 -9.11
CA LEU A 303 14.87 -2.20 -7.93
C LEU A 303 15.11 -3.48 -7.13
N LEU A 304 14.90 -3.43 -5.82
CA LEU A 304 15.06 -4.54 -4.88
C LEU A 304 16.48 -5.12 -4.83
N HIS A 305 17.50 -4.32 -5.15
CA HIS A 305 18.90 -4.75 -5.17
C HIS A 305 19.40 -5.28 -3.81
N ASP A 306 18.85 -4.75 -2.72
CA ASP A 306 19.15 -5.15 -1.34
C ASP A 306 18.36 -6.38 -0.88
N ASN A 307 17.42 -6.86 -1.71
CA ASN A 307 16.63 -8.06 -1.46
C ASN A 307 16.50 -8.95 -2.71
N PRO A 308 17.61 -9.56 -3.17
CA PRO A 308 17.63 -10.38 -4.39
C PRO A 308 16.72 -11.62 -4.29
N GLN A 309 16.48 -12.15 -3.09
CA GLN A 309 15.57 -13.28 -2.88
C GLN A 309 14.11 -12.89 -3.17
N LEU A 310 13.69 -11.70 -2.73
CA LEU A 310 12.36 -11.17 -3.05
C LEU A 310 12.25 -10.89 -4.55
N ALA A 311 13.23 -10.22 -5.15
CA ALA A 311 13.27 -9.95 -6.58
C ALA A 311 13.11 -11.23 -7.41
N PHE A 312 13.90 -12.27 -7.09
CA PHE A 312 13.80 -13.58 -7.74
C PHE A 312 12.43 -14.24 -7.56
N THR A 313 11.87 -14.16 -6.34
CA THR A 313 10.56 -14.73 -6.05
C THR A 313 9.44 -14.05 -6.82
N LEU A 314 9.49 -12.72 -6.99
CA LEU A 314 8.52 -11.98 -7.78
C LEU A 314 8.65 -12.32 -9.27
N ALA A 315 9.87 -12.30 -9.80
CA ALA A 315 10.14 -12.62 -11.20
C ALA A 315 9.64 -14.03 -11.58
N ARG A 316 9.78 -15.02 -10.69
CA ARG A 316 9.29 -16.39 -10.92
C ARG A 316 7.77 -16.51 -11.04
N ARG A 317 7.01 -15.52 -10.56
CA ARG A 317 5.54 -15.53 -10.63
C ARG A 317 5.01 -14.96 -11.93
N ASN A 318 5.75 -14.05 -12.58
CA ASN A 318 5.31 -13.37 -13.81
C ASN A 318 4.88 -14.35 -14.92
N PRO A 319 5.64 -15.41 -15.26
CA PRO A 319 5.23 -16.36 -16.31
C PRO A 319 3.88 -17.07 -16.04
N TYR A 320 3.45 -17.12 -14.78
CA TYR A 320 2.14 -17.68 -14.40
C TYR A 320 1.05 -16.61 -14.37
N LEU A 321 1.40 -15.37 -14.00
CA LEU A 321 0.43 -14.28 -13.85
C LEU A 321 0.06 -13.63 -15.18
N ASP A 322 1.04 -13.44 -16.06
CA ASP A 322 0.86 -12.76 -17.35
C ASP A 322 -0.27 -13.39 -18.19
N PRO A 323 -0.30 -14.72 -18.46
CA PRO A 323 -1.41 -15.30 -19.21
C PRO A 323 -2.76 -15.14 -18.50
N ILE A 324 -2.78 -15.19 -17.15
CA ILE A 324 -4.02 -15.02 -16.38
C ILE A 324 -4.52 -13.57 -16.50
N ASN A 325 -3.62 -12.60 -16.54
CA ASN A 325 -3.96 -11.20 -16.75
C ASN A 325 -4.60 -10.97 -18.13
N HIS A 326 -4.04 -11.53 -19.21
CA HIS A 326 -4.64 -11.42 -20.55
C HIS A 326 -5.99 -12.15 -20.65
N ILE A 327 -6.11 -13.34 -20.04
CA ILE A 327 -7.39 -14.06 -19.94
C ILE A 327 -8.43 -13.21 -19.20
N GLN A 328 -8.04 -12.58 -18.07
CA GLN A 328 -8.93 -11.69 -17.32
C GLN A 328 -9.41 -10.50 -18.17
N ILE A 329 -8.55 -9.87 -18.97
CA ILE A 329 -8.94 -8.78 -19.89
C ILE A 329 -10.00 -9.25 -20.88
N VAL A 330 -9.80 -10.41 -21.52
CA VAL A 330 -10.76 -10.98 -22.47
C VAL A 330 -12.10 -11.30 -21.79
N LEU A 331 -12.05 -11.90 -20.60
CA LEU A 331 -13.25 -12.23 -19.83
C LEU A 331 -14.02 -10.98 -19.38
N LEU A 332 -13.33 -9.92 -18.93
CA LEU A 332 -13.95 -8.64 -18.60
C LEU A 332 -14.67 -8.03 -19.81
N ARG A 333 -14.01 -8.03 -20.97
CA ARG A 333 -14.59 -7.51 -22.21
C ARG A 333 -15.86 -8.27 -22.59
N ARG A 334 -15.80 -9.62 -22.58
CA ARG A 334 -16.94 -10.48 -22.91
C ARG A 334 -18.09 -10.36 -21.91
N LEU A 335 -17.78 -10.33 -20.61
CA LEU A 335 -18.79 -10.18 -19.57
C LEU A 335 -19.55 -8.85 -19.71
N ARG A 336 -18.84 -7.75 -19.97
CA ARG A 336 -19.45 -6.42 -20.11
C ARG A 336 -20.27 -6.29 -21.40
N GLN A 337 -19.83 -6.90 -22.49
CA GLN A 337 -20.61 -6.99 -23.73
C GLN A 337 -21.88 -7.80 -23.52
N ASP A 338 -21.77 -8.98 -22.91
CA ASP A 338 -22.90 -9.86 -22.58
C ASP A 338 -23.92 -9.17 -21.67
N GLN A 339 -23.47 -8.39 -20.68
CA GLN A 339 -24.35 -7.59 -19.81
C GLN A 339 -25.06 -6.45 -20.55
N ALA A 340 -24.40 -5.81 -21.53
CA ALA A 340 -25.01 -4.77 -22.34
C ALA A 340 -26.08 -5.34 -23.30
N GLU A 341 -25.84 -6.53 -23.85
CA GLU A 341 -26.75 -7.22 -24.76
C GLU A 341 -27.95 -7.87 -24.04
N ARG A 342 -27.74 -8.42 -22.84
CA ARG A 342 -28.76 -9.14 -22.04
C ARG A 342 -29.49 -8.28 -21.02
N ALA A 343 -29.46 -6.94 -21.15
CA ALA A 343 -30.09 -6.03 -20.19
C ALA A 343 -31.59 -6.31 -19.90
N THR A 344 -32.26 -7.13 -20.72
CA THR A 344 -33.67 -7.51 -20.61
C THR A 344 -33.94 -8.93 -20.09
N ASP A 345 -32.95 -9.83 -19.96
CA ASP A 345 -33.13 -11.23 -19.56
C ASP A 345 -32.17 -11.61 -18.41
N ALA A 346 -32.60 -11.35 -17.18
CA ALA A 346 -31.74 -11.39 -15.99
C ALA A 346 -31.67 -12.76 -15.27
N GLU A 347 -32.30 -13.81 -15.79
CA GLU A 347 -32.44 -15.08 -15.03
C GLU A 347 -31.21 -16.01 -15.11
N THR A 348 -30.38 -15.90 -16.16
CA THR A 348 -29.20 -16.78 -16.31
C THR A 348 -27.89 -16.03 -16.04
N PRO A 349 -27.03 -16.49 -15.10
CA PRO A 349 -25.71 -15.92 -14.90
C PRO A 349 -24.87 -15.98 -16.18
N SER A 350 -24.13 -14.91 -16.46
CA SER A 350 -23.22 -14.88 -17.61
C SER A 350 -22.17 -16.00 -17.50
N PRO A 351 -21.92 -16.79 -18.56
CA PRO A 351 -20.93 -17.87 -18.53
C PRO A 351 -19.50 -17.36 -18.32
N TRP A 352 -19.27 -16.05 -18.50
CA TRP A 352 -17.98 -15.41 -18.33
C TRP A 352 -17.66 -15.05 -16.87
N LEU A 353 -18.66 -15.03 -15.98
CA LEU A 353 -18.50 -14.58 -14.60
C LEU A 353 -17.61 -15.53 -13.79
N ASP A 354 -17.94 -16.83 -13.73
CA ASP A 354 -17.19 -17.78 -12.91
C ASP A 354 -15.70 -17.91 -13.30
N PRO A 355 -15.34 -18.02 -14.59
CA PRO A 355 -13.95 -17.96 -15.02
C PRO A 355 -13.26 -16.65 -14.60
N LEU A 356 -13.95 -15.50 -14.69
CA LEU A 356 -13.40 -14.21 -14.29
C LEU A 356 -13.13 -14.16 -12.78
N LEU A 357 -14.05 -14.65 -11.96
CA LEU A 357 -13.86 -14.72 -10.51
C LEU A 357 -12.67 -15.62 -10.14
N ARG A 358 -12.40 -16.67 -10.92
CA ARG A 358 -11.20 -17.51 -10.76
C ARG A 358 -9.92 -16.78 -11.13
N THR A 359 -9.90 -15.97 -12.20
CA THR A 359 -8.71 -15.17 -12.53
C THR A 359 -8.41 -14.14 -11.45
N ILE A 360 -9.43 -13.46 -10.91
CA ILE A 360 -9.25 -12.49 -9.82
C ILE A 360 -8.61 -13.16 -8.60
N ASN A 361 -9.11 -14.34 -8.20
CA ASN A 361 -8.51 -15.13 -7.13
C ASN A 361 -7.07 -15.54 -7.43
N ALA A 362 -6.78 -16.03 -8.64
CA ALA A 362 -5.45 -16.48 -9.00
C ALA A 362 -4.42 -15.34 -8.99
N ILE A 363 -4.78 -14.18 -9.56
CA ILE A 363 -3.93 -12.98 -9.57
C ILE A 363 -3.72 -12.47 -8.15
N ALA A 364 -4.77 -12.42 -7.32
CA ALA A 364 -4.65 -11.98 -5.92
C ALA A 364 -3.66 -12.86 -5.12
N ASN A 365 -3.71 -14.19 -5.31
CA ASN A 365 -2.79 -15.12 -4.68
C ASN A 365 -1.35 -15.03 -5.22
N GLY A 366 -1.18 -14.73 -6.50
CA GLY A 366 0.14 -14.56 -7.13
C GLY A 366 0.82 -13.26 -6.72
N ILE A 367 0.12 -12.14 -6.80
CA ILE A 367 0.67 -10.82 -6.47
C ILE A 367 0.84 -10.66 -4.94
N ARG A 368 -0.06 -11.27 -4.15
CA ARG A 368 -0.13 -11.16 -2.69
C ARG A 368 -0.36 -9.70 -2.25
N ASN A 369 0.51 -9.18 -1.41
CA ASN A 369 0.44 -7.85 -0.80
C ASN A 369 0.85 -6.72 -1.76
N THR A 370 0.05 -5.66 -1.91
CA THR A 370 0.24 -4.65 -2.98
C THR A 370 0.20 -3.19 -2.58
N GLY A 371 0.19 -2.87 -1.29
CA GLY A 371 0.32 -1.48 -0.85
C GLY A 371 0.04 -1.32 0.62
#